data_AF-A0A0C9W8T5-F1
#
_entry.id   AF-A0A0C9W8T5-F1
#
_cell.length_a   1.000
_cell.length_b   1.000
_cell.length_c   1.000
_cell.angle_alpha   90.00
_cell.angle_beta   90.00
_cell.angle_gamma   90.00
#
_symmetry.space_group_name_H-M   'P 1'
#
loop_
_entity.id
_entity.type
_entity.pdbx_description
1 polymer ?
#
loop_
_entity_poly.entity_id
_entity_poly.type
_entity_poly.pdbx_seq_one_letter_code
_entity_poly.pdbx_strand_id
1 'polypeptide(L)' 'IDVHGWTARPTTTLPLQTNSYDCGIWVMATIAAVLCGFDATGLTEADMAAFRHYLRALVLSILVF' A
#
# COMPACT_ATOMS: atom_id res chain seq x y z
N ILE A 1 6.12 23.82 14.22
CA ILE A 1 5.91 22.37 14.40
C ILE A 1 7.13 21.86 15.12
N ASP A 2 6.99 21.44 16.37
CA ASP A 2 8.07 20.79 17.10
C ASP A 2 8.15 19.32 16.66
N VAL A 3 9.29 18.92 16.10
CA VAL A 3 9.53 17.57 15.56
C VAL A 3 10.53 16.78 16.40
N HIS A 4 10.88 17.26 17.60
CA HIS A 4 11.77 16.52 18.49
C HIS A 4 11.21 15.12 18.79
N GLY A 5 12.03 14.10 18.54
CA GLY A 5 11.68 12.68 18.75
C GLY A 5 11.02 11.98 17.56
N TRP A 6 10.64 12.70 16.50
CA TRP A 6 10.10 12.07 15.29
C TRP A 6 11.24 11.57 14.38
N THR A 7 11.08 10.35 13.86
CA THR A 7 11.97 9.79 12.84
C THR A 7 11.17 9.48 11.58
N ALA A 8 11.53 10.08 10.45
CA ALA A 8 10.99 9.68 9.16
C ALA A 8 11.70 8.41 8.67
N ARG A 9 10.92 7.40 8.25
CA ARG A 9 11.46 6.17 7.68
C ARG A 9 10.93 6.01 6.26
N PRO A 10 11.79 5.77 5.25
CA PRO A 10 11.33 5.53 3.90
C PRO A 10 10.62 4.17 3.82
N THR A 11 9.47 4.13 3.15
CA THR A 11 8.77 2.87 2.86
C THR A 11 9.55 1.97 1.91
N THR A 12 10.20 2.58 0.91
CA THR A 12 11.09 1.91 -0.03
C THR A 12 12.14 2.90 -0.51
N THR A 13 13.33 2.40 -0.83
CA THR A 13 14.40 3.16 -1.50
C THR A 13 14.57 2.74 -2.97
N LEU A 14 13.75 1.80 -3.44
CA LEU A 14 13.81 1.24 -4.78
C LEU A 14 12.56 1.64 -5.59
N PRO A 15 12.70 1.85 -6.92
CA PRO A 15 11.55 2.04 -7.78
C PRO A 15 10.75 0.73 -7.86
N LEU A 16 9.53 0.74 -7.33
CA LEU A 16 8.64 -0.44 -7.31
C LEU A 16 7.65 -0.47 -8.48
N GLN A 17 7.42 0.67 -9.13
CA GLN A 17 6.43 0.82 -10.19
C GLN A 17 7.09 1.33 -11.46
N THR A 18 6.80 0.65 -12.58
CA THR A 18 7.23 1.00 -13.93
C THR A 18 6.08 1.55 -14.77
N ASN A 19 4.83 1.20 -14.45
CA ASN A 19 3.65 1.70 -15.15
C ASN A 19 3.15 3.07 -14.61
N SER A 20 2.17 3.67 -15.28
CA SER A 20 1.66 5.02 -14.94
C SER A 20 0.43 5.04 -14.03
N TYR A 21 -0.11 3.90 -13.58
CA TYR A 21 -1.44 3.83 -12.98
C TYR A 21 -1.55 3.06 -11.65
N ASP A 22 -0.52 2.32 -11.23
CA ASP A 22 -0.57 1.52 -10.00
C ASP A 22 -0.16 2.26 -8.72
N CYS A 23 0.17 3.55 -8.79
CA CYS A 23 0.73 4.27 -7.64
C CYS A 23 -0.24 4.32 -6.45
N GLY A 24 -1.53 4.49 -6.72
CA GLY A 24 -2.57 4.41 -5.69
C GLY A 24 -2.70 3.01 -5.09
N ILE A 25 -2.48 1.95 -5.90
CA ILE A 25 -2.53 0.56 -5.44
C ILE A 25 -1.34 0.27 -4.50
N TRP A 26 -0.14 0.75 -4.83
CA TRP A 26 1.04 0.67 -3.96
C TRP A 26 0.85 1.37 -2.61
N VAL A 27 0.25 2.57 -2.62
CA VAL A 27 -0.08 3.30 -1.38
C VAL A 27 -1.05 2.48 -0.52
N MET A 28 -2.11 1.92 -1.12
CA MET A 28 -3.07 1.09 -0.39
C MET A 28 -2.43 -0.20 0.16
N ALA A 29 -1.55 -0.85 -0.60
CA ALA A 29 -0.82 -2.04 -0.15
C ALA A 29 0.06 -1.73 1.07
N THR A 30 0.73 -0.58 1.04
CA THR A 30 1.56 -0.11 2.16
C THR A 30 0.71 0.19 3.39
N ILE A 31 -0.41 0.91 3.23
CA ILE A 31 -1.33 1.19 4.34
C ILE A 31 -1.85 -0.10 4.96
N ALA A 32 -2.25 -1.08 4.14
CA ALA A 32 -2.72 -2.38 4.62
C ALA A 32 -1.63 -3.11 5.42
N ALA A 33 -0.37 -3.11 4.95
CA ALA A 33 0.74 -3.71 5.68
C ALA A 33 0.96 -3.04 7.05
N VAL A 34 0.93 -1.70 7.10
CA VAL A 34 1.05 -0.92 8.34
C VAL A 34 -0.07 -1.22 9.32
N LEU A 35 -1.32 -1.31 8.85
CA LEU A 35 -2.46 -1.67 9.69
C LEU A 35 -2.36 -3.10 10.23
N CYS A 36 -1.68 -4.00 9.51
CA CYS A 36 -1.37 -5.36 9.97
C CYS A 36 -0.13 -5.44 10.88
N GLY A 37 0.51 -4.31 11.22
CA GLY A 37 1.68 -4.26 12.12
C GLY A 37 3.03 -4.48 11.42
N PHE A 38 3.09 -4.35 10.09
CA PHE A 38 4.33 -4.44 9.32
C PHE A 38 4.84 -3.06 8.91
N ASP A 39 6.15 -2.90 8.73
CA ASP A 39 6.74 -1.63 8.30
C ASP A 39 6.48 -1.30 6.81
N ALA A 40 6.36 -2.32 5.97
CA ALA A 40 6.15 -2.17 4.52
C ALA A 40 5.46 -3.41 3.91
N THR A 41 4.97 -3.27 2.68
CA THR A 41 4.43 -4.39 1.91
C THR A 41 5.55 -5.22 1.27
N GLY A 42 5.37 -6.55 1.24
CA GLY A 42 6.24 -7.48 0.52
C GLY A 42 5.81 -7.78 -0.92
N LEU A 43 4.77 -7.09 -1.42
CA LEU A 43 4.26 -7.27 -2.78
C LEU A 43 5.22 -6.71 -3.83
N THR A 44 5.15 -7.28 -5.04
CA THR A 44 5.88 -6.84 -6.22
C THR A 44 4.94 -6.24 -7.26
N GLU A 45 5.48 -5.62 -8.32
CA GLU A 45 4.64 -5.05 -9.39
C GLU A 45 3.74 -6.11 -10.05
N ALA A 46 4.20 -7.36 -10.15
CA ALA A 46 3.42 -8.47 -10.67
C ALA A 46 2.16 -8.78 -9.83
N ASP A 47 2.17 -8.43 -8.54
CA ASP A 47 1.05 -8.68 -7.63
C ASP A 47 -0.02 -7.57 -7.67
N MET A 48 0.28 -6.41 -8.27
CA MET A 48 -0.61 -5.23 -8.22
C MET A 48 -1.98 -5.48 -8.85
N ALA A 49 -2.04 -6.29 -9.92
CA ALA A 49 -3.31 -6.69 -10.53
C ALA A 49 -4.16 -7.50 -9.55
N ALA A 50 -3.58 -8.52 -8.92
CA ALA A 50 -4.29 -9.36 -7.95
C ALA A 50 -4.73 -8.55 -6.72
N PHE A 51 -3.84 -7.69 -6.20
CA PHE A 51 -4.17 -6.83 -5.06
C PHE A 51 -5.28 -5.83 -5.38
N ARG A 52 -5.32 -5.27 -6.60
CA ARG A 52 -6.43 -4.43 -7.06
C ARG A 52 -7.76 -5.18 -7.08
N HIS A 53 -7.76 -6.43 -7.54
CA HIS A 53 -8.96 -7.27 -7.52
C HIS A 53 -9.42 -7.56 -6.08
N TYR A 54 -8.48 -7.86 -5.19
CA TYR A 54 -8.75 -8.05 -3.76
C TYR A 54 -9.39 -6.79 -3.13
N LEU A 55 -8.80 -5.61 -3.35
CA LEU A 55 -9.36 -4.34 -2.87
C LEU A 55 -10.77 -4.09 -3.40
N ARG A 56 -11.00 -4.34 -4.69
CA ARG A 56 -12.33 -4.21 -5.29
C ARG A 56 -13.34 -5.13 -4.59
N ALA A 57 -12.97 -6.38 -4.31
CA ALA A 57 -13.85 -7.32 -3.60
C ALA A 57 -14.18 -6.82 -2.19
N LEU A 58 -13.19 -6.28 -1.47
CA LEU A 58 -13.43 -5.68 -0.15
C LEU A 58 -14.38 -4.47 -0.22
N VAL A 59 -14.17 -3.54 -1.16
CA VAL A 59 -15.04 -2.37 -1.33
C VAL A 59 -16.47 -2.80 -1.64
N LEU A 60 -16.64 -3.79 -2.52
CA LEU A 60 -17.96 -4.33 -2.83
C LEU A 60 -18.61 -4.99 -1.60
N SER A 61 -17.82 -5.62 -0.72
CA SER A 61 -18.36 -6.22 0.51
C SER A 61 -18.89 -5.18 1.50
N ILE A 62 -18.33 -3.95 1.52
CA ILE A 62 -18.84 -2.86 2.37
C ILE A 62 -20.25 -2.42 1.93
N LEU A 63 -20.50 -2.39 0.62
CA LEU A 63 -21.78 -1.95 0.05
C LEU A 63 -22.91 -2.97 0.21
N VAL A 64 -22.61 -4.15 0.72
CA VAL A 64 -23.57 -5.24 0.97
C VAL A 64 -24.05 -5.24 2.45
N PHE A 65 -23.54 -4.33 3.28
CA PHE A 65 -24.00 -4.10 4.66
C PHE A 65 -24.91 -2.88 4.79
#